data_AF-A0A6S6TLL8-F1
#
_entry.id   AF-A0A6S6TLL8-F1
#
_cell.length_a   1.000
_cell.length_b   1.000
_cell.length_c   1.000
_cell.angle_alpha   90.00
_cell.angle_beta   90.00
_cell.angle_gamma   90.00
#
_symmetry.space_group_name_H-M   'P 1'
#
loop_
_entity.id
_entity.type
_entity.pdbx_description
1 polymer ?
#
loop_
_entity_poly.entity_id
_entity_poly.type
_entity_poly.pdbx_seq_one_letter_code
_entity_poly.pdbx_strand_id
1 'polypeptide(L)' 'MNKIRILLGKIPLLPLAMISIMLGLAPFVPEPHLWEKLKMLGNGTLSAPIDIFDLLMHALPVTILILKLLFQKKDTE' A
#
# COMPACT_ATOMS: atom_id res chain seq x y z
N MET A 1 -16.28 -2.12 -15.03
CA MET A 1 -15.51 -0.96 -14.53
C MET A 1 -16.08 -0.27 -13.28
N ASN A 2 -17.37 -0.43 -12.92
CA ASN A 2 -17.94 0.25 -11.73
C ASN A 2 -17.69 -0.47 -10.38
N LYS A 3 -17.47 -1.80 -10.39
CA LYS A 3 -17.37 -2.58 -9.14
C LYS A 3 -16.20 -2.13 -8.25
N ILE A 4 -15.04 -1.82 -8.84
CA ILE A 4 -13.85 -1.38 -8.09
C ILE A 4 -14.09 -0.03 -7.42
N ARG A 5 -14.69 0.94 -8.11
CA ARG A 5 -15.02 2.24 -7.51
C ARG A 5 -16.01 2.11 -6.36
N ILE A 6 -17.05 1.29 -6.54
CA ILE A 6 -18.04 1.01 -5.49
C ILE A 6 -17.36 0.39 -4.26
N LEU A 7 -16.43 -0.54 -4.46
CA LEU A 7 -15.68 -1.15 -3.36
C LEU A 7 -14.77 -0.15 -2.65
N LEU A 8 -14.00 0.65 -3.39
CA LEU A 8 -13.13 1.68 -2.81
C LEU A 8 -13.92 2.79 -2.09
N GLY A 9 -15.12 3.10 -2.56
CA GLY A 9 -16.03 4.06 -1.92
C GLY A 9 -16.48 3.62 -0.53
N LYS A 10 -16.61 2.30 -0.30
CA LYS A 10 -17.02 1.73 1.00
C LYS A 10 -15.92 1.77 2.07
N ILE A 11 -14.66 1.93 1.68
CA ILE A 11 -13.52 1.94 2.61
C ILE A 11 -13.40 3.36 3.20
N PRO A 12 -13.50 3.56 4.53
CA PRO A 12 -13.35 4.89 5.11
C PRO A 12 -11.93 5.43 4.92
N LEU A 13 -11.82 6.68 4.46
CA LEU A 13 -10.51 7.26 4.07
C LEU A 13 -9.55 7.39 5.25
N LEU A 14 -10.01 7.92 6.38
CA LEU A 14 -9.16 8.20 7.54
C LEU A 14 -8.47 6.95 8.12
N PRO A 15 -9.18 5.86 8.48
CA PRO A 15 -8.50 4.66 8.99
C PRO A 15 -7.62 3.99 7.94
N LEU A 16 -8.01 4.03 6.66
CA LEU A 16 -7.15 3.54 5.58
C LEU A 16 -5.85 4.35 5.49
N ALA A 17 -5.94 5.68 5.57
CA ALA A 17 -4.78 6.56 5.56
C ALA A 17 -3.86 6.31 6.76
N MET A 18 -4.43 6.18 7.97
CA MET A 18 -3.67 5.85 9.18
C MET A 18 -2.93 4.52 9.04
N ILE A 19 -3.62 3.44 8.66
CA ILE A 19 -3.02 2.11 8.50
C ILE A 19 -1.94 2.13 7.42
N SER A 20 -2.18 2.82 6.30
CA SER A 20 -1.21 2.91 5.21
C SER A 20 0.06 3.65 5.61
N ILE A 21 -0.06 4.73 6.39
CA ILE A 21 1.09 5.48 6.90
C ILE A 21 1.84 4.65 7.94
N MET A 22 1.11 4.04 8.90
CA MET A 22 1.75 3.27 9.96
C MET A 22 2.43 2.01 9.44
N LEU A 23 1.77 1.21 8.60
CA LEU A 23 2.37 0.01 8.02
C LEU A 23 3.39 0.37 6.94
N GLY A 24 3.06 1.25 5.98
CA GLY A 24 3.97 1.56 4.88
C GLY A 24 5.30 2.18 5.30
N LEU A 25 5.35 2.83 6.46
CA LEU A 25 6.56 3.42 7.05
C LEU A 25 7.16 2.58 8.17
N ALA A 26 6.59 1.44 8.54
CA ALA A 26 7.15 0.58 9.58
C ALA A 26 8.33 -0.27 9.05
N PRO A 27 9.38 -0.46 9.88
CA PRO A 27 9.75 0.36 11.02
C PRO A 27 10.21 1.75 10.55
N PHE A 28 9.94 2.80 11.33
CA PHE A 28 10.33 4.16 10.95
C PHE A 28 11.86 4.38 10.89
N VAL A 29 12.61 3.55 11.62
CA VAL A 29 14.08 3.59 11.73
C VAL A 29 14.57 2.12 11.83
N PRO A 30 15.70 1.75 11.20
CA PRO A 30 16.56 2.58 10.33
C PRO A 30 15.97 2.83 8.93
N GLU A 31 15.15 1.91 8.42
CA GLU A 31 14.56 1.98 7.08
C GLU A 31 13.22 1.22 7.06
N PRO A 32 12.16 1.73 6.41
CA PRO A 32 10.90 1.01 6.28
C PRO A 32 11.04 -0.30 5.51
N HIS A 33 10.37 -1.35 5.98
CA HIS A 33 10.38 -2.66 5.33
C HIS A 33 9.91 -2.59 3.88
N LEU A 34 8.87 -1.79 3.62
CA LEU A 34 8.38 -1.58 2.24
C LEU A 34 9.51 -1.13 1.30
N TRP A 35 10.34 -0.19 1.76
CA TRP A 35 11.43 0.35 0.95
C TRP A 35 12.59 -0.64 0.80
N GLU A 36 12.94 -1.33 1.88
CA GLU A 36 13.92 -2.43 1.86
C GLU A 36 13.53 -3.51 0.82
N LYS A 37 12.28 -3.99 0.87
CA LYS A 37 11.81 -5.05 -0.04
C LYS A 37 11.66 -4.58 -1.48
N LEU A 38 11.30 -3.31 -1.72
CA LEU A 38 11.31 -2.74 -3.08
C LEU A 38 12.72 -2.72 -3.68
N LYS A 39 13.76 -2.40 -2.89
CA LYS A 39 15.16 -2.50 -3.34
C LYS A 39 15.55 -3.94 -3.65
N MET A 40 15.18 -4.89 -2.79
CA MET A 40 15.42 -6.31 -3.04
C MET A 40 14.73 -6.79 -4.33
N LEU A 41 13.50 -6.34 -4.59
CA LEU A 41 12.77 -6.65 -5.81
C LEU A 41 13.49 -6.10 -7.05
N GLY A 42 13.92 -4.83 -7.01
CA GLY A 42 14.68 -4.20 -8.10
C GLY A 42 16.04 -4.85 -8.35
N ASN A 43 16.67 -5.38 -7.32
CA ASN A 43 17.96 -6.07 -7.40
C ASN A 43 17.83 -7.58 -7.72
N GLY A 44 16.61 -8.11 -7.81
CA GLY A 44 16.38 -9.53 -8.05
C GLY A 44 16.74 -10.45 -6.87
N THR A 45 16.87 -9.92 -5.66
CA THR A 45 17.24 -10.67 -4.45
C THR A 45 16.04 -11.02 -3.57
N LEU A 46 14.83 -10.61 -3.95
CA LEU A 46 13.58 -10.93 -3.23
C LEU A 46 13.12 -12.37 -3.55
N SER A 47 13.73 -13.35 -2.88
CA SER A 47 13.46 -14.78 -3.15
C SER A 47 12.82 -15.51 -1.97
N ALA A 48 13.02 -15.05 -0.73
CA ALA A 48 12.44 -15.71 0.43
C ALA A 48 10.93 -15.45 0.51
N PRO A 49 10.09 -16.47 0.79
CA PRO A 49 8.65 -16.29 0.92
C PRO A 49 8.26 -15.24 1.97
N ILE A 50 9.03 -15.13 3.05
CA ILE A 50 8.79 -14.15 4.10
C ILE A 50 9.00 -12.71 3.62
N ASP A 51 10.00 -12.46 2.77
CA ASP A 51 10.26 -11.13 2.22
C ASP A 51 9.19 -10.73 1.20
N ILE A 52 8.68 -11.69 0.43
CA ILE A 52 7.57 -11.48 -0.50
C ILE A 52 6.29 -11.17 0.29
N PHE A 53 6.01 -11.94 1.34
CA PHE A 53 4.88 -11.68 2.22
C PHE A 53 4.99 -10.28 2.85
N ASP A 54 6.17 -9.94 3.35
CA ASP A 54 6.45 -8.65 3.98
C ASP A 54 6.20 -7.47 3.03
N LEU A 55 6.70 -7.58 1.79
CA LEU A 55 6.42 -6.62 0.72
C LEU A 55 4.92 -6.47 0.48
N LEU A 56 4.19 -7.57 0.32
CA LEU A 56 2.75 -7.56 0.03
C LEU A 56 1.95 -6.96 1.19
N MET A 57 2.28 -7.34 2.43
CA MET A 57 1.60 -6.85 3.63
C MET A 57 1.75 -5.33 3.79
N HIS A 58 2.94 -4.79 3.54
CA HIS A 58 3.20 -3.36 3.65
C HIS A 58 2.66 -2.59 2.43
N ALA A 59 2.78 -3.14 1.22
CA ALA A 59 2.35 -2.49 -0.01
C ALA A 59 0.82 -2.47 -0.19
N LEU A 60 0.10 -3.45 0.34
CA LEU A 60 -1.36 -3.58 0.15
C LEU A 60 -2.14 -2.36 0.64
N PRO A 61 -2.04 -1.91 1.91
CA PRO A 61 -2.80 -0.74 2.37
C PRO A 61 -2.41 0.52 1.61
N VAL A 62 -1.12 0.72 1.35
CA VAL A 62 -0.59 1.87 0.58
C VAL A 62 -1.17 1.90 -0.84
N THR A 63 -1.19 0.76 -1.52
CA THR A 63 -1.74 0.65 -2.88
C THR A 63 -3.24 0.94 -2.90
N ILE A 64 -4.00 0.40 -1.94
CA ILE A 64 -5.44 0.66 -1.83
C ILE A 64 -5.70 2.16 -1.58
N LEU A 65 -4.91 2.80 -0.72
CA LEU A 65 -5.00 4.25 -0.46
C LEU A 65 -4.75 5.05 -1.74
N ILE A 66 -3.67 4.77 -2.47
CA ILE A 66 -3.35 5.44 -3.74
C ILE A 66 -4.51 5.28 -4.73
N LEU A 67 -5.00 4.05 -4.93
CA LEU A 67 -6.13 3.80 -5.82
C LEU A 67 -7.38 4.56 -5.37
N LYS A 68 -7.70 4.59 -4.08
CA LYS A 68 -8.84 5.35 -3.56
C LYS A 68 -8.69 6.83 -3.88
N LEU A 69 -7.54 7.44 -3.63
CA LEU A 69 -7.31 8.86 -3.90
C LEU A 69 -7.42 9.20 -5.40
N LEU A 70 -6.87 8.35 -6.27
CA LEU A 70 -6.94 8.54 -7.72
C LEU A 70 -8.37 8.45 -8.26
N PHE A 71 -9.19 7.54 -7.72
CA PHE A 71 -10.58 7.40 -8.17
C PHE A 71 -11.55 8.34 -7.47
N GLN A 72 -11.31 8.71 -6.21
CA GLN A 72 -12.17 9.62 -5.46
C GLN A 72 -12.14 11.05 -6.03
N LYS A 73 -10.98 11.53 -6.50
CA LYS A 73 -10.87 12.85 -7.14
C LYS A 73 -11.77 12.97 -8.39
N LYS A 74 -11.97 11.86 -9.10
CA LYS A 74 -12.73 11.81 -10.36
C LYS A 74 -14.25 11.85 -10.19
N ASP A 75 -14.75 11.68 -8.96
CA ASP A 75 -16.17 11.70 -8.64
C ASP A 75 -16.60 13.06 -8.01
N THR A 76 -15.67 14.01 -7.85
CA THR A 76 -15.92 15.36 -7.27
C THR A 76 -15.89 16.48 -8.33
N GLU A 77 -15.79 16.14 -9.61
CA GLU A 77 -15.90 17.05 -10.77
C GLU A 77 -17.18 16.71 -11.57
#